data_AF-E3N7R1-F1
#
_entry.id   AF-E3N7R1-F1
#
_cell.length_a   1.000
_cell.length_b   1.000
_cell.length_c   1.000
_cell.angle_alpha   90.00
_cell.angle_beta   90.00
_cell.angle_gamma   90.00
#
_symmetry.space_group_name_H-M   'P 1'
#
loop_
_entity.id
_entity.type
_entity.pdbx_description
1 polymer ?
#
loop_
_entity_poly.entity_id
_entity_poly.type
_entity_poly.pdbx_seq_one_letter_code
_entity_poly.pdbx_strand_id
1 'polypeptide(L)'
;MPRVKNSRVRRRKNPASPTLPDPPPQVANLPPPPPRVEITSVVPESSENDVSKWPATSSYEYIAQNCVGESLTATAKKSIEEGAKNKICCSCGPGVDCSTNERCECRRVAAELMKVYTIKKRRPKKVEKCQALTDRGLKVKPDMYYKQMFFNCGSGCTCGPSCGMKVLLKSDERQSERFFIQRRNLNIGFSVFTKEPIEEGTVVACLNGEICGERLVNTDETVAEYSMTLLDENDMLLKFISKTSRLGNRQKKYFKKIMLKKTDKKISTECISVNTAQKGNFTRFLSHCCRPNSMVLRSFQGGLSITDIRLFFIATQRIEAGEEVTIDYGAAYKKERLVNCLCGHCLSKKPRKAPRQSNQHAPQVAVEEQERGVDYQEPQNARNQAESRSTRTRKRSKPMRSSPPIQNNEDQLPRKKKRSTDTLDQN
;
A
#
# COMPACT_ATOMS: atom_id res chain seq x y z
N MET A 1 -57.12 -88.98 14.53
CA MET A 1 -57.70 -88.06 13.52
C MET A 1 -56.80 -86.83 13.42
N PRO A 2 -56.20 -86.54 12.25
CA PRO A 2 -54.86 -85.94 12.17
C PRO A 2 -54.85 -84.40 12.14
N ARG A 3 -53.79 -83.81 12.72
CA ARG A 3 -53.49 -82.36 12.67
C ARG A 3 -52.64 -82.02 11.44
N VAL A 4 -53.17 -81.10 10.64
CA VAL A 4 -52.55 -80.47 9.46
C VAL A 4 -51.41 -79.54 9.87
N LYS A 5 -50.30 -79.59 9.14
CA LYS A 5 -49.11 -78.72 9.30
C LYS A 5 -49.39 -77.35 8.67
N ASN A 6 -49.36 -76.29 9.47
CA ASN A 6 -49.50 -74.90 9.00
C ASN A 6 -48.16 -74.33 8.52
N SER A 7 -48.20 -73.75 7.32
CA SER A 7 -47.12 -73.04 6.64
C SER A 7 -46.90 -71.63 7.19
N ARG A 8 -45.63 -71.22 7.24
CA ARG A 8 -45.16 -69.90 7.71
C ARG A 8 -45.48 -68.81 6.69
N VAL A 9 -46.27 -67.81 7.07
CA VAL A 9 -46.41 -66.54 6.33
C VAL A 9 -45.40 -65.53 6.90
N ARG A 10 -44.39 -65.16 6.11
CA ARG A 10 -43.45 -64.07 6.40
C ARG A 10 -44.16 -62.73 6.19
N ARG A 11 -44.29 -61.91 7.23
CA ARG A 11 -44.73 -60.50 7.12
C ARG A 11 -43.67 -59.70 6.33
N ARG A 12 -44.05 -59.11 5.20
CA ARG A 12 -43.23 -58.17 4.44
C ARG A 12 -43.04 -56.88 5.26
N LYS A 13 -41.80 -56.42 5.41
CA LYS A 13 -41.47 -55.09 5.93
C LYS A 13 -41.81 -54.04 4.86
N ASN A 14 -42.50 -52.97 5.24
CA ASN A 14 -42.70 -51.80 4.39
C ASN A 14 -41.35 -51.10 4.11
N PRO A 15 -41.11 -50.59 2.88
CA PRO A 15 -39.90 -49.83 2.57
C PRO A 15 -39.95 -48.45 3.23
N ALA A 16 -38.79 -48.01 3.74
CA ALA A 16 -38.59 -46.70 4.33
C ALA A 16 -38.75 -45.60 3.26
N SER A 17 -39.49 -44.55 3.59
CA SER A 17 -39.61 -43.34 2.77
C SER A 17 -38.25 -42.62 2.67
N PRO A 18 -37.87 -42.09 1.49
CA PRO A 18 -36.65 -41.33 1.35
C PRO A 18 -36.78 -39.97 2.06
N THR A 19 -35.96 -39.73 3.07
CA THR A 19 -35.76 -38.41 3.67
C THR A 19 -35.21 -37.46 2.62
N LEU A 20 -35.96 -36.40 2.30
CA LEU A 20 -35.47 -35.29 1.50
C LEU A 20 -34.27 -34.64 2.21
N PRO A 21 -33.22 -34.22 1.50
CA PRO A 21 -32.13 -33.48 2.10
C PRO A 21 -32.66 -32.15 2.65
N ASP A 22 -32.18 -31.77 3.83
CA ASP A 22 -32.48 -30.47 4.43
C ASP A 22 -32.20 -29.35 3.41
N PRO A 23 -33.08 -28.34 3.31
CA PRO A 23 -32.80 -27.19 2.48
C PRO A 23 -31.48 -26.55 2.94
N PRO A 24 -30.66 -26.03 2.01
CA PRO A 24 -29.43 -25.34 2.39
C PRO A 24 -29.78 -24.23 3.39
N PRO A 25 -28.96 -24.00 4.42
CA PRO A 25 -29.24 -22.97 5.42
C PRO A 25 -29.52 -21.67 4.68
N GLN A 26 -30.70 -21.11 4.93
CA GLN A 26 -31.06 -19.80 4.41
C GLN A 26 -29.95 -18.84 4.80
N VAL A 27 -29.37 -18.16 3.80
CA VAL A 27 -28.32 -17.15 3.98
C VAL A 27 -28.93 -16.01 4.80
N ALA A 28 -28.90 -16.15 6.11
CA ALA A 28 -29.44 -15.20 7.05
C ALA A 28 -28.59 -13.92 7.01
N ASN A 29 -29.23 -12.82 6.62
CA ASN A 29 -28.88 -11.43 6.96
C ASN A 29 -27.39 -11.15 7.18
N LEU A 30 -26.56 -11.37 6.15
CA LEU A 30 -25.25 -10.74 6.14
C LEU A 30 -25.48 -9.23 5.96
N PRO A 31 -24.85 -8.36 6.78
CA PRO A 31 -24.91 -6.93 6.55
C PRO A 31 -24.46 -6.63 5.12
N PRO A 32 -25.07 -5.64 4.44
CA PRO A 32 -24.66 -5.29 3.09
C PRO A 32 -23.16 -5.02 3.07
N PRO A 33 -22.44 -5.46 2.02
CA PRO A 33 -21.01 -5.22 1.92
C PRO A 33 -20.75 -3.70 2.02
N PRO A 34 -19.66 -3.28 2.68
CA PRO A 34 -19.37 -1.87 2.84
C PRO A 34 -19.34 -1.15 1.48
N PRO A 35 -19.81 0.10 1.41
CA PRO A 35 -19.86 0.84 0.15
C PRO A 35 -18.46 0.94 -0.45
N ARG A 36 -18.32 0.50 -1.69
CA ARG A 36 -17.05 0.50 -2.43
C ARG A 36 -16.70 1.92 -2.90
N VAL A 37 -15.42 2.19 -3.07
CA VAL A 37 -14.94 3.44 -3.69
C VAL A 37 -15.47 3.48 -5.13
N GLU A 38 -16.17 4.56 -5.46
CA GLU A 38 -16.76 4.77 -6.77
C GLU A 38 -15.68 4.88 -7.85
N ILE A 39 -15.92 4.27 -9.02
CA ILE A 39 -15.03 4.33 -10.18
C ILE A 39 -15.80 4.99 -11.33
N THR A 40 -15.23 6.01 -11.95
CA THR A 40 -15.82 6.71 -13.10
C THR A 40 -14.79 6.96 -14.20
N SER A 41 -15.25 7.24 -15.43
CA SER A 41 -14.42 7.69 -16.54
C SER A 41 -15.03 8.96 -17.13
N VAL A 42 -14.23 10.02 -17.25
CA VAL A 42 -14.68 11.37 -17.69
C VAL A 42 -13.75 11.93 -18.76
N VAL A 43 -13.25 11.07 -19.65
CA VAL A 43 -12.39 11.47 -20.76
C VAL A 43 -13.23 12.28 -21.76
N PRO A 44 -12.87 13.54 -22.09
CA PRO A 44 -13.66 14.37 -22.99
C PRO A 44 -13.96 13.69 -24.32
N GLU A 45 -15.23 13.75 -24.73
CA GLU A 45 -15.71 13.25 -26.04
C GLU A 45 -15.31 11.81 -26.37
N SER A 46 -15.07 10.98 -25.35
CA SER A 46 -14.55 9.63 -25.54
C SER A 46 -15.62 8.58 -25.30
N SER A 47 -15.82 7.72 -26.31
CA SER A 47 -16.66 6.54 -26.17
C SER A 47 -16.12 5.53 -25.15
N GLU A 48 -14.84 5.65 -24.76
CA GLU A 48 -14.21 4.83 -23.72
C GLU A 48 -14.88 5.02 -22.36
N ASN A 49 -15.61 6.11 -22.12
CA ASN A 49 -16.29 6.33 -20.85
C ASN A 49 -17.34 5.25 -20.53
N ASP A 50 -17.87 4.56 -21.54
CA ASP A 50 -18.75 3.40 -21.38
C ASP A 50 -18.05 2.28 -20.61
N VAL A 51 -18.69 1.83 -19.52
CA VAL A 51 -18.18 0.77 -18.64
C VAL A 51 -17.89 -0.53 -19.39
N SER A 52 -18.66 -0.83 -20.45
CA SER A 52 -18.44 -2.02 -21.28
C SER A 52 -17.10 -2.01 -22.04
N LYS A 53 -16.47 -0.85 -22.19
CA LYS A 53 -15.17 -0.66 -22.85
C LYS A 53 -14.00 -0.55 -21.89
N TRP A 54 -14.25 -0.62 -20.58
CA TRP A 54 -13.17 -0.50 -19.61
C TRP A 54 -12.23 -1.71 -19.69
N PRO A 55 -10.92 -1.51 -19.42
CA PRO A 55 -9.96 -2.62 -19.44
C PRO A 55 -10.33 -3.65 -18.37
N ALA A 56 -10.07 -4.93 -18.63
CA ALA A 56 -10.37 -6.02 -17.68
C ALA A 56 -9.77 -5.77 -16.28
N THR A 57 -8.63 -5.07 -16.20
CA THR A 57 -7.96 -4.68 -14.96
C THR A 57 -8.73 -3.67 -14.11
N SER A 58 -9.83 -3.06 -14.59
CA SER A 58 -10.75 -2.28 -13.77
C SER A 58 -11.66 -3.14 -12.89
N SER A 59 -11.82 -4.43 -13.24
CA SER A 59 -12.62 -5.40 -12.49
C SER A 59 -11.72 -6.25 -11.60
N TYR A 60 -12.05 -6.36 -10.32
CA TYR A 60 -11.27 -7.11 -9.33
C TYR A 60 -12.15 -7.51 -8.12
N GLU A 61 -11.72 -8.54 -7.40
CA GLU A 61 -12.32 -8.94 -6.12
C GLU A 61 -11.84 -7.99 -5.00
N TYR A 62 -12.77 -7.34 -4.31
CA TYR A 62 -12.40 -6.51 -3.17
C TYR A 62 -12.01 -7.38 -1.97
N ILE A 63 -10.83 -7.12 -1.39
CA ILE A 63 -10.41 -7.72 -0.11
C ILE A 63 -10.01 -6.66 0.92
N ALA A 64 -10.48 -6.85 2.16
CA ALA A 64 -10.27 -5.91 3.26
C ALA A 64 -8.91 -6.10 3.96
N GLN A 65 -8.23 -7.22 3.75
CA GLN A 65 -6.93 -7.56 4.31
C GLN A 65 -6.14 -8.42 3.33
N ASN A 66 -4.82 -8.48 3.51
CA ASN A 66 -3.97 -9.37 2.73
C ASN A 66 -4.38 -10.84 2.90
N CYS A 67 -4.35 -11.59 1.81
CA CYS A 67 -4.55 -13.04 1.82
C CYS A 67 -3.33 -13.74 1.22
N VAL A 68 -3.22 -15.05 1.41
CA VAL A 68 -2.12 -15.83 0.83
C VAL A 68 -2.41 -16.09 -0.64
N GLY A 69 -1.50 -15.66 -1.51
CA GLY A 69 -1.58 -15.87 -2.96
C GLY A 69 -0.68 -17.01 -3.44
N GLU A 70 -0.36 -16.95 -4.74
CA GLU A 70 0.35 -18.00 -5.45
C GLU A 70 1.88 -17.83 -5.48
N SER A 71 2.55 -18.86 -5.99
CA SER A 71 4.00 -18.89 -6.27
C SER A 71 4.95 -18.58 -5.12
N LEU A 72 4.45 -18.64 -3.88
CA LEU A 72 5.29 -18.62 -2.68
C LEU A 72 6.13 -19.91 -2.57
N THR A 73 7.39 -19.79 -2.19
CA THR A 73 8.22 -20.96 -1.90
C THR A 73 7.71 -21.76 -0.70
N ALA A 74 8.13 -23.02 -0.57
CA ALA A 74 7.86 -23.83 0.62
C ALA A 74 8.39 -23.19 1.92
N THR A 75 9.46 -22.39 1.84
CA THR A 75 9.99 -21.64 2.99
C THR A 75 9.04 -20.53 3.40
N ALA A 76 8.53 -19.74 2.44
CA ALA A 76 7.57 -18.68 2.71
C ALA A 76 6.25 -19.21 3.27
N LYS A 77 5.71 -20.30 2.69
CA LYS A 77 4.49 -20.96 3.21
C LYS A 77 4.65 -21.41 4.67
N LYS A 78 5.75 -22.13 4.98
CA LYS A 78 6.07 -22.53 6.37
C LYS A 78 6.27 -21.35 7.31
N SER A 79 6.85 -20.24 6.81
CA SER A 79 6.99 -18.99 7.56
C SER A 79 5.64 -18.37 7.91
N ILE A 80 4.66 -18.43 7.01
CA ILE A 80 3.30 -17.93 7.24
C ILE A 80 2.58 -18.81 8.27
N GLU A 81 2.62 -20.13 8.10
CA GLU A 81 2.00 -21.10 9.03
C GLU A 81 2.55 -20.97 10.45
N GLU A 82 3.87 -20.85 10.59
CA GLU A 82 4.52 -20.72 11.89
C GLU A 82 4.28 -19.32 12.49
N GLY A 83 4.27 -18.28 11.66
CA GLY A 83 3.94 -16.90 12.06
C GLY A 83 2.49 -16.75 12.54
N ALA A 84 1.54 -17.50 11.96
CA ALA A 84 0.13 -17.47 12.35
C ALA A 84 -0.10 -17.86 13.81
N LYS A 85 0.80 -18.66 14.40
CA LYS A 85 0.78 -19.06 15.82
C LYS A 85 1.26 -17.96 16.76
N ASN A 86 1.92 -16.92 16.22
CA ASN A 86 2.54 -15.84 16.99
C ASN A 86 1.78 -14.52 16.81
N LYS A 87 0.52 -14.51 17.21
CA LYS A 87 -0.28 -13.28 17.27
C LYS A 87 0.14 -12.43 18.46
N ILE A 88 0.19 -11.12 18.24
CA ILE A 88 0.54 -10.15 19.27
C ILE A 88 -0.60 -9.14 19.34
N CYS A 89 -1.48 -9.37 20.30
CA CYS A 89 -2.61 -8.51 20.59
C CYS A 89 -2.56 -8.09 22.06
N CYS A 90 -2.89 -6.83 22.35
CA CYS A 90 -2.92 -6.35 23.73
C CYS A 90 -4.23 -6.72 24.43
N SER A 91 -4.15 -6.84 25.75
CA SER A 91 -5.28 -7.01 26.67
C SER A 91 -5.61 -5.71 27.43
N CYS A 92 -5.26 -4.54 26.88
CA CYS A 92 -5.35 -3.26 27.59
C CYS A 92 -6.76 -2.81 27.95
N GLY A 93 -7.79 -3.32 27.25
CA GLY A 93 -9.19 -2.96 27.49
C GLY A 93 -9.64 -1.65 26.85
N PRO A 94 -10.96 -1.41 26.78
CA PRO A 94 -11.55 -0.21 26.21
C PRO A 94 -11.10 1.05 26.96
N GLY A 95 -11.04 2.19 26.27
CA GLY A 95 -10.62 3.48 26.85
C GLY A 95 -9.10 3.66 27.00
N VAL A 96 -8.30 2.61 26.88
CA VAL A 96 -6.84 2.71 26.97
C VAL A 96 -6.22 3.03 25.60
N ASP A 97 -5.50 4.15 25.51
CA ASP A 97 -4.63 4.47 24.38
C ASP A 97 -3.31 3.70 24.51
N CYS A 98 -3.16 2.65 23.70
CA CYS A 98 -1.97 1.83 23.72
C CYS A 98 -0.69 2.57 23.33
N SER A 99 -0.77 3.72 22.65
CA SER A 99 0.41 4.49 22.24
C SER A 99 1.17 5.07 23.44
N THR A 100 0.47 5.34 24.55
CA THR A 100 1.04 5.90 25.77
C THR A 100 1.18 4.85 26.88
N ASN A 101 0.43 3.74 26.84
CA ASN A 101 0.51 2.68 27.83
C ASN A 101 1.80 1.84 27.71
N GLU A 102 2.74 2.03 28.62
CA GLU A 102 4.04 1.33 28.61
C GLU A 102 3.95 -0.17 28.84
N ARG A 103 2.87 -0.64 29.46
CA ARG A 103 2.58 -2.05 29.69
C ARG A 103 1.92 -2.73 28.50
N CYS A 104 1.50 -1.98 27.48
CA CYS A 104 0.87 -2.55 26.28
C CYS A 104 1.87 -3.38 25.47
N GLU A 105 1.55 -4.65 25.21
CA GLU A 105 2.39 -5.54 24.40
C GLU A 105 2.62 -5.00 22.98
N CYS A 106 1.59 -4.44 22.33
CA CYS A 106 1.73 -3.83 21.00
C CYS A 106 2.72 -2.65 21.02
N ARG A 107 2.66 -1.79 22.04
CA ARG A 107 3.61 -0.68 22.22
C ARG A 107 5.02 -1.18 22.48
N ARG A 108 5.18 -2.25 23.27
CA ARG A 108 6.50 -2.85 23.54
C ARG A 108 7.15 -3.36 22.26
N VAL A 109 6.39 -3.97 21.33
CA VAL A 109 6.92 -4.34 20.01
C VAL A 109 7.29 -3.13 19.18
N ALA A 110 6.43 -2.10 19.14
CA ALA A 110 6.73 -0.85 18.43
C ALA A 110 8.04 -0.20 18.94
N ALA A 111 8.23 -0.18 20.26
CA ALA A 111 9.45 0.33 20.88
C ALA A 111 10.69 -0.52 20.54
N GLU A 112 10.53 -1.85 20.47
CA GLU A 112 11.60 -2.77 20.08
C GLU A 112 12.03 -2.58 18.62
N LEU A 113 11.07 -2.46 17.69
CA LEU A 113 11.33 -2.13 16.29
C LEU A 113 12.08 -0.79 16.20
N MET A 114 11.61 0.26 16.86
CA MET A 114 12.29 1.56 16.83
C MET A 114 13.75 1.50 17.31
N LYS A 115 14.07 0.70 18.32
CA LYS A 115 15.46 0.51 18.76
C LYS A 115 16.37 -0.05 17.66
N VAL A 116 15.83 -0.83 16.73
CA VAL A 116 16.57 -1.42 15.60
C VAL A 116 16.79 -0.39 14.48
N TYR A 117 15.78 0.43 14.20
CA TYR A 117 15.78 1.39 13.10
C TYR A 117 16.39 2.76 13.45
N THR A 118 16.50 3.11 14.74
CA THR A 118 17.17 4.34 15.17
C THR A 118 18.69 4.21 15.04
N ILE A 119 19.27 4.87 14.02
CA ILE A 119 20.73 4.91 13.77
C ILE A 119 21.45 5.44 15.03
N LYS A 120 22.48 4.70 15.50
CA LYS A 120 23.38 5.16 16.57
C LYS A 120 24.16 6.40 16.11
N LYS A 121 23.62 7.61 16.29
CA LYS A 121 24.45 8.83 16.22
C LYS A 121 25.43 8.81 17.40
N ARG A 122 26.71 9.11 17.14
CA ARG A 122 27.85 9.19 18.08
C ARG A 122 27.70 10.25 19.21
N ARG A 123 26.51 10.80 19.46
CA ARG A 123 26.27 11.85 20.47
C ARG A 123 25.43 11.32 21.65
N PRO A 124 25.57 11.88 22.85
CA PRO A 124 24.82 11.45 24.02
C PRO A 124 23.32 11.54 23.70
N LYS A 125 22.63 10.40 23.83
CA LYS A 125 21.24 10.24 23.43
C LYS A 125 20.33 10.99 24.39
N LYS A 126 19.62 12.03 23.92
CA LYS A 126 18.24 12.21 24.42
C LYS A 126 17.50 10.92 24.05
N VAL A 127 16.89 10.26 25.05
CA VAL A 127 16.05 9.08 24.81
C VAL A 127 14.91 9.54 23.89
N GLU A 128 14.96 9.12 22.62
CA GLU A 128 13.87 9.41 21.69
C GLU A 128 12.66 8.60 22.16
N LYS A 129 11.58 9.29 22.56
CA LYS A 129 10.35 8.63 23.00
C LYS A 129 9.84 7.76 21.83
N CYS A 130 9.36 6.58 22.17
CA CYS A 130 8.73 5.65 21.23
C CYS A 130 7.61 6.37 20.43
N GLN A 131 7.87 6.73 19.17
CA GLN A 131 6.85 7.22 18.24
C GLN A 131 6.11 6.02 17.63
N ALA A 132 5.07 5.54 18.32
CA ALA A 132 4.12 4.61 17.72
C ALA A 132 3.42 5.29 16.53
N LEU A 133 3.08 4.53 15.50
CA LEU A 133 2.21 5.02 14.43
C LEU A 133 0.80 5.18 15.01
N THR A 134 0.28 6.41 14.99
CA THR A 134 -1.04 6.74 15.53
C THR A 134 -1.83 7.62 14.56
N ASP A 135 -3.09 7.86 14.89
CA ASP A 135 -3.99 8.80 14.21
C ASP A 135 -3.64 10.28 14.45
N ARG A 136 -2.67 10.59 15.31
CA ARG A 136 -2.16 11.96 15.53
C ARG A 136 -1.13 12.40 14.47
N GLY A 137 -0.91 11.57 13.45
CA GLY A 137 0.06 11.82 12.40
C GLY A 137 1.49 11.40 12.73
N LEU A 138 2.30 11.26 11.68
CA LEU A 138 3.71 10.89 11.74
C LEU A 138 4.56 11.99 11.11
N LYS A 139 5.67 12.34 11.75
CA LYS A 139 6.65 13.22 11.14
C LYS A 139 7.37 12.51 10.00
N VAL A 140 7.05 12.89 8.77
CA VAL A 140 7.61 12.27 7.57
C VAL A 140 9.07 12.70 7.38
N LYS A 141 9.92 11.74 6.99
CA LYS A 141 11.34 11.92 6.65
C LYS A 141 11.62 11.21 5.32
N PRO A 142 12.64 11.63 4.55
CA PRO A 142 13.06 10.89 3.36
C PRO A 142 13.49 9.45 3.68
N ASP A 143 13.27 8.56 2.71
CA ASP A 143 13.64 7.13 2.73
C ASP A 143 13.10 6.33 3.93
N MET A 144 11.97 6.73 4.52
CA MET A 144 11.41 6.03 5.68
C MET A 144 11.04 4.57 5.39
N TYR A 145 10.67 4.22 4.16
CA TYR A 145 10.33 2.84 3.77
C TYR A 145 11.42 1.81 4.14
N TYR A 146 12.70 2.14 3.88
CA TYR A 146 13.84 1.26 4.18
C TYR A 146 14.36 1.42 5.61
N LYS A 147 14.04 2.55 6.25
CA LYS A 147 14.64 2.97 7.52
C LYS A 147 13.66 2.91 8.70
N GLN A 148 12.44 2.44 8.50
CA GLN A 148 11.44 2.38 9.55
C GLN A 148 10.45 1.22 9.32
N MET A 149 10.09 0.55 10.40
CA MET A 149 9.00 -0.42 10.45
C MET A 149 8.17 -0.13 11.70
N PHE A 150 6.85 -0.20 11.58
CA PHE A 150 5.92 0.04 12.67
C PHE A 150 5.28 -1.25 13.19
N PHE A 151 4.59 -1.13 14.33
CA PHE A 151 3.70 -2.14 14.85
C PHE A 151 2.42 -1.46 15.33
N ASN A 152 1.27 -1.98 14.91
CA ASN A 152 -0.04 -1.44 15.22
C ASN A 152 -0.94 -2.48 15.89
N CYS A 153 -1.90 -1.98 16.69
CA CYS A 153 -2.93 -2.83 17.27
C CYS A 153 -3.80 -3.42 16.14
N GLY A 154 -3.99 -4.74 16.17
CA GLY A 154 -4.87 -5.46 15.25
C GLY A 154 -6.29 -5.62 15.81
N SER A 155 -7.14 -6.28 15.01
CA SER A 155 -8.54 -6.56 15.37
C SER A 155 -8.67 -7.43 16.62
N GLY A 156 -7.73 -8.33 16.87
CA GLY A 156 -7.70 -9.17 18.08
C GLY A 156 -7.30 -8.45 19.38
N CYS A 157 -6.95 -7.15 19.34
CA CYS A 157 -6.64 -6.37 20.55
C CYS A 157 -7.91 -5.95 21.28
N THR A 158 -7.91 -6.04 22.62
CA THR A 158 -9.06 -5.61 23.45
C THR A 158 -9.14 -4.10 23.67
N CYS A 159 -8.15 -3.33 23.21
CA CYS A 159 -8.22 -1.87 23.25
C CYS A 159 -9.37 -1.34 22.37
N GLY A 160 -10.01 -0.27 22.83
CA GLY A 160 -11.18 0.31 22.18
C GLY A 160 -10.89 0.91 20.80
N PRO A 161 -11.93 1.27 20.02
CA PRO A 161 -11.77 1.88 18.70
C PRO A 161 -11.05 3.23 18.75
N SER A 162 -11.12 3.95 19.88
CA SER A 162 -10.40 5.21 20.07
C SER A 162 -8.89 5.06 20.19
N CYS A 163 -8.35 3.85 20.41
CA CYS A 163 -6.92 3.61 20.55
C CYS A 163 -6.13 4.14 19.34
N GLY A 164 -5.14 5.01 19.58
CA GLY A 164 -4.34 5.62 18.51
C GLY A 164 -3.56 4.60 17.70
N MET A 165 -3.13 3.49 18.32
CA MET A 165 -2.43 2.41 17.62
C MET A 165 -3.32 1.57 16.69
N LYS A 166 -4.64 1.79 16.65
CA LYS A 166 -5.56 1.21 15.66
C LYS A 166 -5.67 2.02 14.36
N VAL A 167 -4.81 3.01 14.14
CA VAL A 167 -4.84 3.90 12.95
C VAL A 167 -4.96 3.16 11.61
N LEU A 168 -4.35 1.99 11.44
CA LEU A 168 -4.51 1.21 10.19
C LEU A 168 -5.93 0.66 10.02
N LEU A 169 -6.55 0.16 11.10
CA LEU A 169 -7.96 -0.26 11.07
C LEU A 169 -8.88 0.92 10.77
N LYS A 170 -8.64 2.07 11.40
CA LYS A 170 -9.39 3.30 11.12
C LYS A 170 -9.26 3.73 9.66
N SER A 171 -8.09 3.54 9.05
CA SER A 171 -7.87 3.86 7.62
C SER A 171 -8.56 2.87 6.66
N ASP A 172 -8.92 1.68 7.14
CA ASP A 172 -9.69 0.70 6.37
C ASP A 172 -11.20 1.02 6.37
N GLU A 173 -11.66 1.91 7.25
CA GLU A 173 -13.04 2.37 7.36
C GLU A 173 -13.32 3.58 6.45
N ARG A 174 -14.60 3.77 6.08
CA ARG A 174 -15.11 4.96 5.36
C ARG A 174 -14.37 5.32 4.06
N GLN A 175 -13.75 4.34 3.39
CA GLN A 175 -12.94 4.59 2.18
C GLN A 175 -13.75 5.25 1.05
N SER A 176 -15.00 4.83 0.83
CA SER A 176 -15.90 5.40 -0.20
C SER A 176 -16.39 6.81 0.11
N GLU A 177 -16.36 7.22 1.37
CA GLU A 177 -16.68 8.59 1.79
C GLU A 177 -15.49 9.53 1.61
N ARG A 178 -14.26 8.98 1.60
CA ARG A 178 -13.00 9.75 1.56
C ARG A 178 -12.35 9.80 0.19
N PHE A 179 -12.65 8.83 -0.68
CA PHE A 179 -12.00 8.67 -1.98
C PHE A 179 -12.98 8.39 -3.11
N PHE A 180 -12.53 8.69 -4.32
CA PHE A 180 -13.14 8.22 -5.57
C PHE A 180 -12.03 7.92 -6.58
N ILE A 181 -12.31 7.05 -7.54
CA ILE A 181 -11.41 6.71 -8.64
C ILE A 181 -11.99 7.31 -9.91
N GLN A 182 -11.12 7.94 -10.71
CA GLN A 182 -11.54 8.55 -11.96
C GLN A 182 -10.47 8.38 -13.04
N ARG A 183 -10.89 7.93 -14.22
CA ARG A 183 -10.07 7.97 -15.42
C ARG A 183 -10.32 9.28 -16.16
N ARG A 184 -9.29 10.14 -16.18
CA ARG A 184 -9.29 11.43 -16.89
C ARG A 184 -8.41 11.41 -18.15
N ASN A 185 -7.54 10.42 -18.28
CA ASN A 185 -6.60 10.29 -19.38
C ASN A 185 -6.40 8.81 -19.72
N LEU A 186 -6.62 8.43 -20.97
CA LEU A 186 -6.52 7.03 -21.41
C LEU A 186 -5.11 6.45 -21.30
N ASN A 187 -4.07 7.29 -21.41
CA ASN A 187 -2.67 6.85 -21.31
C ASN A 187 -2.19 6.70 -19.86
N ILE A 188 -2.89 7.29 -18.90
CA ILE A 188 -2.59 7.15 -17.46
C ILE A 188 -3.49 6.07 -16.84
N GLY A 189 -4.73 5.96 -17.34
CA GLY A 189 -5.73 5.06 -16.79
C GLY A 189 -6.48 5.67 -15.61
N PHE A 190 -6.90 4.81 -14.68
CA PHE A 190 -7.65 5.20 -13.50
C PHE A 190 -6.71 5.68 -12.39
N SER A 191 -7.07 6.79 -11.75
CA SER A 191 -6.32 7.39 -10.64
C SER A 191 -7.22 7.63 -9.44
N VAL A 192 -6.65 7.63 -8.23
CA VAL A 192 -7.38 7.88 -6.98
C VAL A 192 -7.33 9.36 -6.61
N PHE A 193 -8.48 9.91 -6.25
CA PHE A 193 -8.64 11.28 -5.77
C PHE A 193 -9.30 11.28 -4.40
N THR A 194 -9.02 12.29 -3.58
CA THR A 194 -9.65 12.44 -2.27
C THR A 194 -10.85 13.38 -2.31
N LYS A 195 -11.87 13.10 -1.50
CA LYS A 195 -13.09 13.94 -1.33
C LYS A 195 -12.91 15.01 -0.25
N GLU A 196 -11.89 14.87 0.58
CA GLU A 196 -11.61 15.75 1.73
C GLU A 196 -10.10 16.05 1.81
N PRO A 197 -9.68 17.14 2.46
CA PRO A 197 -8.26 17.40 2.67
C PRO A 197 -7.61 16.32 3.57
N ILE A 198 -6.38 15.93 3.24
CA ILE A 198 -5.56 15.00 4.05
C ILE A 198 -4.31 15.74 4.50
N GLU A 199 -4.12 15.89 5.82
CA GLU A 199 -2.97 16.59 6.40
C GLU A 199 -1.68 15.76 6.31
N GLU A 200 -0.53 16.44 6.22
CA GLU A 200 0.79 15.80 6.24
C GLU A 200 0.95 14.86 7.43
N GLY A 201 1.50 13.67 7.19
CA GLY A 201 1.74 12.66 8.21
C GLY A 201 0.52 11.80 8.54
N THR A 202 -0.63 12.03 7.90
CA THR A 202 -1.84 11.20 8.07
C THR A 202 -1.73 9.91 7.27
N VAL A 203 -2.17 8.79 7.85
CA VAL A 203 -2.34 7.52 7.10
C VAL A 203 -3.47 7.70 6.09
N VAL A 204 -3.15 7.57 4.82
CA VAL A 204 -4.10 7.72 3.72
C VAL A 204 -4.99 6.49 3.64
N ALA A 205 -4.38 5.34 3.39
CA ALA A 205 -5.02 4.03 3.28
C ALA A 205 -3.97 2.91 3.30
N CYS A 206 -4.42 1.68 3.52
CA CYS A 206 -3.59 0.49 3.38
C CYS A 206 -3.71 -0.13 1.99
N LEU A 207 -2.65 -0.78 1.50
CA LEU A 207 -2.72 -1.66 0.34
C LEU A 207 -3.07 -3.07 0.80
N ASN A 208 -4.12 -3.64 0.21
CA ASN A 208 -4.52 -5.02 0.42
C ASN A 208 -4.42 -5.79 -0.88
N GLY A 209 -3.87 -7.00 -0.81
CA GLY A 209 -3.64 -7.86 -1.95
C GLY A 209 -3.30 -9.29 -1.55
N GLU A 210 -2.98 -10.09 -2.56
CA GLU A 210 -2.48 -11.44 -2.43
C GLU A 210 -0.97 -11.44 -2.17
N ILE A 211 -0.52 -12.08 -1.09
CA ILE A 211 0.91 -12.27 -0.83
C ILE A 211 1.46 -13.30 -1.82
N CYS A 212 2.36 -12.88 -2.70
CA CYS A 212 2.92 -13.73 -3.76
C CYS A 212 4.45 -13.74 -3.77
N GLY A 213 5.01 -14.79 -4.38
CA GLY A 213 6.45 -14.94 -4.57
C GLY A 213 6.96 -14.29 -5.85
N GLU A 214 8.26 -13.99 -5.87
CA GLU A 214 8.99 -13.33 -6.96
C GLU A 214 8.77 -13.97 -8.35
N ARG A 215 8.62 -15.31 -8.40
CA ARG A 215 8.42 -16.02 -9.67
C ARG A 215 7.19 -15.48 -10.42
N LEU A 216 6.08 -15.26 -9.72
CA LEU A 216 4.85 -14.79 -10.35
C LEU A 216 5.01 -13.38 -10.91
N VAL A 217 5.62 -12.49 -10.13
CA VAL A 217 5.93 -11.10 -10.53
C VAL A 217 6.82 -11.06 -11.77
N ASN A 218 7.75 -12.01 -11.90
CA ASN A 218 8.67 -12.06 -13.04
C ASN A 218 8.07 -12.71 -14.30
N THR A 219 7.01 -13.51 -14.18
CA THR A 219 6.44 -14.25 -15.32
C THR A 219 5.12 -13.70 -15.83
N ASP A 220 4.41 -12.88 -15.04
CA ASP A 220 3.13 -12.31 -15.41
C ASP A 220 3.20 -10.78 -15.42
N GLU A 221 2.99 -10.18 -16.59
CA GLU A 221 3.10 -8.72 -16.78
C GLU A 221 2.06 -7.95 -15.98
N THR A 222 0.82 -8.46 -15.87
CA THR A 222 -0.23 -7.80 -15.10
C THR A 222 0.11 -7.84 -13.61
N VAL A 223 0.59 -8.99 -13.12
CA VAL A 223 1.07 -9.09 -11.73
C VAL A 223 2.24 -8.15 -11.50
N ALA A 224 3.18 -8.03 -12.45
CA ALA A 224 4.30 -7.10 -12.33
C ALA A 224 3.87 -5.63 -12.24
N GLU A 225 2.79 -5.24 -12.93
CA GLU A 225 2.24 -3.88 -12.88
C GLU A 225 1.49 -3.57 -11.59
N TYR A 226 0.85 -4.57 -10.98
CA TYR A 226 -0.02 -4.43 -9.82
C TYR A 226 0.57 -4.97 -8.51
N SER A 227 1.87 -5.25 -8.48
CA SER A 227 2.58 -5.76 -7.30
C SER A 227 3.48 -4.72 -6.64
N MET A 228 3.46 -4.69 -5.31
CA MET A 228 4.40 -3.91 -4.50
C MET A 228 5.22 -4.82 -3.59
N THR A 229 6.54 -4.65 -3.59
CA THR A 229 7.44 -5.43 -2.73
C THR A 229 7.13 -5.20 -1.26
N LEU A 230 6.93 -6.31 -0.53
CA LEU A 230 6.67 -6.35 0.90
C LEU A 230 7.98 -6.57 1.67
N LEU A 231 8.76 -7.57 1.23
CA LEU A 231 10.02 -7.99 1.81
C LEU A 231 11.02 -8.28 0.68
N ASP A 232 12.23 -7.74 0.81
CA ASP A 232 13.31 -7.90 -0.15
C ASP A 232 14.57 -8.52 0.48
N GLU A 233 15.60 -8.70 -0.34
CA GLU A 233 16.91 -9.08 0.16
C GLU A 233 17.57 -7.94 0.94
N ASN A 234 18.30 -8.30 2.00
CA ASN A 234 18.99 -7.35 2.89
C ASN A 234 18.06 -6.40 3.66
N ASP A 235 16.79 -6.76 3.81
CA ASP A 235 15.84 -5.99 4.59
C ASP A 235 16.34 -5.75 6.02
N MET A 236 16.31 -4.49 6.47
CA MET A 236 16.67 -4.10 7.83
C MET A 236 15.80 -4.80 8.89
N LEU A 237 14.60 -5.26 8.53
CA LEU A 237 13.72 -6.03 9.39
C LEU A 237 14.42 -7.29 9.94
N LEU A 238 15.35 -7.88 9.19
CA LEU A 238 16.11 -9.04 9.62
C LEU A 238 16.90 -8.79 10.92
N LYS A 239 17.33 -7.54 11.18
CA LYS A 239 17.99 -7.15 12.44
C LYS A 239 17.05 -7.24 13.64
N PHE A 240 15.78 -6.87 13.46
CA PHE A 240 14.75 -7.03 14.48
C PHE A 240 14.44 -8.50 14.69
N ILE A 241 14.15 -9.24 13.61
CA ILE A 241 13.82 -10.66 13.66
C ILE A 241 14.92 -11.47 14.37
N SER A 242 16.18 -11.15 14.12
CA SER A 242 17.32 -11.86 14.72
C SER A 242 17.47 -11.61 16.23
N LYS A 243 17.04 -10.44 16.72
CA LYS A 243 17.24 -10.02 18.12
C LYS A 243 16.03 -10.24 19.01
N THR A 244 14.83 -10.20 18.45
CA THR A 244 13.61 -10.26 19.26
C THR A 244 13.45 -11.61 19.93
N SER A 245 13.09 -11.62 21.22
CA SER A 245 12.73 -12.84 21.95
C SER A 245 11.31 -13.32 21.61
N ARG A 246 10.52 -12.50 20.90
CA ARG A 246 9.12 -12.75 20.57
C ARG A 246 8.92 -13.75 19.43
N LEU A 247 9.99 -14.21 18.79
CA LEU A 247 9.95 -15.18 17.70
C LEU A 247 10.74 -16.43 18.08
N GLY A 248 10.11 -17.59 17.87
CA GLY A 248 10.78 -18.88 18.00
C GLY A 248 11.88 -19.09 16.96
N ASN A 249 12.79 -20.03 17.24
CA ASN A 249 13.95 -20.32 16.38
C ASN A 249 13.54 -20.75 14.95
N ARG A 250 12.42 -21.47 14.81
CA ARG A 250 11.88 -21.88 13.50
C ARG A 250 11.50 -20.67 12.65
N GLN A 251 10.69 -19.76 13.19
CA GLN A 251 10.26 -18.56 12.49
C GLN A 251 11.45 -17.66 12.08
N LYS A 252 12.41 -17.47 12.99
CA LYS A 252 13.65 -16.74 12.70
C LYS A 252 14.44 -17.37 11.56
N LYS A 253 14.51 -18.70 11.51
CA LYS A 253 15.19 -19.44 10.44
C LYS A 253 14.51 -19.24 9.08
N TYR A 254 13.17 -19.21 9.04
CA TYR A 254 12.45 -18.96 7.78
C TYR A 254 12.65 -17.53 7.28
N PHE A 255 12.47 -16.51 8.13
CA PHE A 255 12.75 -15.12 7.74
C PHE A 255 14.20 -14.92 7.25
N LYS A 256 15.19 -15.54 7.92
CA LYS A 256 16.58 -15.50 7.47
C LYS A 256 16.73 -16.07 6.06
N LYS A 257 16.10 -17.20 5.76
CA LYS A 257 16.16 -17.78 4.41
C LYS A 257 15.53 -16.87 3.36
N ILE A 258 14.42 -16.20 3.69
CA ILE A 258 13.71 -15.30 2.78
C ILE A 258 14.55 -14.05 2.46
N MET A 259 15.12 -13.39 3.48
CA MET A 259 15.72 -12.04 3.37
C MET A 259 17.25 -12.01 3.20
N LEU A 260 17.98 -13.11 3.43
CA LEU A 260 19.45 -13.08 3.46
C LEU A 260 20.05 -13.32 2.06
N LYS A 261 20.80 -12.33 1.55
CA LYS A 261 21.42 -12.29 0.21
C LYS A 261 22.03 -13.62 -0.26
N LYS A 262 21.95 -13.89 -1.57
CA LYS A 262 22.55 -15.03 -2.30
C LYS A 262 24.10 -15.10 -2.29
N THR A 263 24.78 -14.64 -1.25
CA THR A 263 26.25 -14.78 -1.16
C THR A 263 26.68 -16.23 -0.93
N ASP A 264 25.76 -17.07 -0.41
CA ASP A 264 25.91 -18.52 -0.37
C ASP A 264 25.06 -19.16 -1.46
N LYS A 265 25.68 -19.92 -2.39
CA LYS A 265 25.01 -20.75 -3.41
C LYS A 265 23.98 -21.77 -2.84
N LYS A 266 23.75 -21.78 -1.52
CA LYS A 266 22.87 -22.66 -0.77
C LYS A 266 21.64 -21.96 -0.14
N ILE A 267 21.49 -20.63 -0.26
CA ILE A 267 20.36 -19.89 0.33
C ILE A 267 19.45 -19.35 -0.77
N SER A 268 18.21 -19.83 -0.80
CA SER A 268 17.15 -19.32 -1.68
C SER A 268 16.58 -18.03 -1.10
N THR A 269 17.00 -16.86 -1.59
CA THR A 269 16.26 -15.61 -1.35
C THR A 269 14.97 -15.60 -2.16
N GLU A 270 13.93 -14.99 -1.61
CA GLU A 270 12.67 -14.77 -2.30
C GLU A 270 12.21 -13.35 -1.99
N CYS A 271 12.02 -12.54 -3.03
CA CYS A 271 11.27 -11.30 -2.89
C CYS A 271 9.79 -11.66 -2.69
N ILE A 272 9.18 -11.14 -1.63
CA ILE A 272 7.75 -11.33 -1.35
C ILE A 272 7.05 -10.02 -1.65
N SER A 273 5.95 -10.08 -2.39
CA SER A 273 5.17 -8.92 -2.82
C SER A 273 3.71 -9.04 -2.43
N VAL A 274 3.01 -7.91 -2.43
CA VAL A 274 1.55 -7.82 -2.39
C VAL A 274 1.06 -7.58 -3.82
N ASN A 275 0.44 -8.59 -4.42
CA ASN A 275 -0.19 -8.54 -5.74
C ASN A 275 -1.64 -8.07 -5.61
N THR A 276 -2.03 -7.06 -6.38
CA THR A 276 -3.39 -6.50 -6.37
C THR A 276 -4.14 -6.67 -7.69
N ALA A 277 -3.61 -7.47 -8.63
CA ALA A 277 -4.16 -7.63 -9.96
C ALA A 277 -5.61 -8.14 -9.94
N GLN A 278 -5.85 -9.27 -9.26
CA GLN A 278 -7.16 -9.95 -9.22
C GLN A 278 -7.91 -9.69 -7.91
N LYS A 279 -7.20 -9.63 -6.78
CA LYS A 279 -7.78 -9.33 -5.47
C LYS A 279 -7.06 -8.15 -4.84
N GLY A 280 -7.79 -7.12 -4.46
CA GLY A 280 -7.21 -5.99 -3.76
C GLY A 280 -8.22 -4.95 -3.30
N ASN A 281 -7.74 -3.75 -3.00
CA ASN A 281 -8.59 -2.60 -2.68
C ASN A 281 -8.29 -1.42 -3.61
N PHE A 282 -9.00 -0.30 -3.40
CA PHE A 282 -8.94 0.88 -4.28
C PHE A 282 -7.53 1.47 -4.45
N THR A 283 -6.62 1.25 -3.50
CA THR A 283 -5.25 1.79 -3.58
C THR A 283 -4.40 1.18 -4.70
N ARG A 284 -4.86 0.09 -5.33
CA ARG A 284 -4.26 -0.45 -6.56
C ARG A 284 -4.27 0.55 -7.73
N PHE A 285 -5.13 1.57 -7.66
CA PHE A 285 -5.23 2.64 -8.66
C PHE A 285 -4.42 3.90 -8.31
N LEU A 286 -3.59 3.87 -7.25
CA LEU A 286 -2.72 5.00 -6.94
C LEU A 286 -1.67 5.15 -8.06
N SER A 287 -1.69 6.28 -8.74
CA SER A 287 -0.81 6.54 -9.88
C SER A 287 0.56 7.06 -9.44
N HIS A 288 1.53 6.94 -10.34
CA HIS A 288 2.86 7.46 -10.11
C HIS A 288 2.94 8.99 -10.25
N CYS A 289 3.68 9.64 -9.36
CA CYS A 289 4.25 10.96 -9.58
C CYS A 289 5.74 11.02 -9.22
N CYS A 290 6.56 11.67 -10.04
CA CYS A 290 7.99 11.89 -9.76
C CYS A 290 8.23 12.86 -8.58
N ARG A 291 7.18 13.58 -8.14
CA ARG A 291 7.15 14.37 -6.91
C ARG A 291 5.83 14.05 -6.18
N PRO A 292 5.72 12.88 -5.55
CA PRO A 292 4.47 12.40 -5.01
C PRO A 292 4.08 13.14 -3.73
N ASN A 293 2.78 13.16 -3.45
CA ASN A 293 2.20 13.72 -2.22
C ASN A 293 1.94 12.66 -1.14
N SER A 294 2.26 11.39 -1.42
CA SER A 294 2.25 10.31 -0.44
C SER A 294 3.45 9.35 -0.61
N MET A 295 3.75 8.55 0.42
CA MET A 295 4.76 7.48 0.35
C MET A 295 4.28 6.20 1.03
N VAL A 296 4.77 5.05 0.55
CA VAL A 296 4.49 3.75 1.15
C VAL A 296 5.40 3.48 2.34
N LEU A 297 4.84 2.90 3.41
CA LEU A 297 5.52 2.45 4.61
C LEU A 297 4.99 1.08 5.04
N ARG A 298 5.65 0.46 6.03
CA ARG A 298 5.36 -0.89 6.50
C ARG A 298 5.05 -0.92 7.98
N SER A 299 4.03 -1.69 8.35
CA SER A 299 3.73 -2.00 9.74
C SER A 299 3.29 -3.43 9.90
N PHE A 300 3.71 -4.07 10.99
CA PHE A 300 2.99 -5.24 11.48
C PHE A 300 1.65 -4.83 12.09
N GLN A 301 0.63 -5.69 11.98
CA GLN A 301 -0.66 -5.51 12.60
C GLN A 301 -1.14 -6.82 13.22
N GLY A 302 -1.24 -6.89 14.55
CA GLY A 302 -1.81 -8.04 15.26
C GLY A 302 -0.95 -9.32 15.27
N GLY A 303 0.27 -9.28 14.76
CA GLY A 303 1.19 -10.44 14.76
C GLY A 303 2.52 -10.13 14.08
N LEU A 304 3.36 -11.15 13.94
CA LEU A 304 4.69 -11.05 13.32
C LEU A 304 4.87 -12.01 12.13
N SER A 305 3.75 -12.47 11.54
CA SER A 305 3.77 -13.20 10.27
C SER A 305 4.06 -12.25 9.10
N ILE A 306 4.47 -12.81 7.96
CA ILE A 306 4.56 -12.08 6.69
C ILE A 306 3.19 -11.50 6.31
N THR A 307 2.11 -12.25 6.53
CA THR A 307 0.73 -11.82 6.27
C THR A 307 0.25 -10.73 7.22
N ASP A 308 0.91 -10.56 8.37
CA ASP A 308 0.61 -9.47 9.32
C ASP A 308 1.31 -8.16 8.93
N ILE A 309 2.17 -8.15 7.91
CA ILE A 309 2.79 -6.93 7.38
C ILE A 309 1.79 -6.24 6.44
N ARG A 310 1.36 -5.03 6.81
CA ARG A 310 0.57 -4.12 5.99
C ARG A 310 1.50 -3.14 5.29
N LEU A 311 1.31 -2.96 4.00
CA LEU A 311 1.74 -1.75 3.29
C LEU A 311 0.68 -0.68 3.51
N PHE A 312 1.10 0.53 3.88
CA PHE A 312 0.21 1.67 4.03
C PHE A 312 0.83 2.93 3.44
N PHE A 313 -0.02 3.83 2.97
CA PHE A 313 0.39 5.10 2.40
C PHE A 313 0.23 6.20 3.45
N ILE A 314 1.21 7.09 3.49
CA ILE A 314 1.18 8.27 4.36
C ILE A 314 1.35 9.53 3.55
N ALA A 315 0.56 10.56 3.87
CA ALA A 315 0.66 11.86 3.22
C ALA A 315 2.01 12.51 3.57
N THR A 316 2.76 12.95 2.55
CA THR A 316 4.08 13.61 2.71
C THR A 316 3.99 15.13 2.68
N GLN A 317 2.80 15.63 2.36
CA GLN A 317 2.37 17.02 2.36
C GLN A 317 0.85 17.00 2.52
N ARG A 318 0.24 18.17 2.72
CA ARG A 318 -1.21 18.29 2.63
C ARG A 318 -1.68 17.94 1.21
N ILE A 319 -2.75 17.17 1.12
CA ILE A 319 -3.44 16.80 -0.13
C ILE A 319 -4.81 17.46 -0.06
N GLU A 320 -5.14 18.30 -1.04
CA GLU A 320 -6.42 19.04 -1.03
C GLU A 320 -7.59 18.18 -1.55
N ALA A 321 -8.82 18.54 -1.18
CA ALA A 321 -10.00 17.89 -1.73
C ALA A 321 -10.02 18.00 -3.28
N GLY A 322 -10.29 16.88 -3.95
CA GLY A 322 -10.24 16.76 -5.41
C GLY A 322 -8.84 16.55 -5.99
N GLU A 323 -7.78 16.60 -5.18
CA GLU A 323 -6.40 16.32 -5.60
C GLU A 323 -6.17 14.80 -5.75
N GLU A 324 -5.31 14.43 -6.71
CA GLU A 324 -4.89 13.06 -6.94
C GLU A 324 -3.93 12.60 -5.83
N VAL A 325 -4.16 11.41 -5.28
CA VAL A 325 -3.21 10.77 -4.36
C VAL A 325 -2.18 10.01 -5.20
N THR A 326 -0.91 10.39 -5.08
CA THR A 326 0.17 9.86 -5.92
C THR A 326 1.32 9.30 -5.10
N ILE A 327 2.02 8.32 -5.67
CA ILE A 327 3.16 7.63 -5.04
C ILE A 327 4.38 7.58 -5.97
N ASP A 328 5.57 7.31 -5.43
CA ASP A 328 6.72 6.91 -6.25
C ASP A 328 6.70 5.39 -6.44
N TYR A 329 6.61 4.91 -7.69
CA TYR A 329 6.66 3.48 -8.03
C TYR A 329 8.05 2.85 -7.83
N GLY A 330 9.07 3.67 -7.56
CA GLY A 330 10.42 3.20 -7.30
C GLY A 330 11.28 3.15 -8.56
N ALA A 331 12.60 3.19 -8.36
CA ALA A 331 13.55 3.38 -9.45
C ALA A 331 13.58 2.20 -10.45
N ALA A 332 13.49 0.96 -9.96
CA ALA A 332 13.49 -0.25 -10.79
C ALA A 332 12.28 -0.26 -11.74
N TYR A 333 11.07 -0.12 -11.18
CA TYR A 333 9.84 -0.04 -11.96
C TYR A 333 9.90 1.09 -13.00
N LYS A 334 10.37 2.28 -12.60
CA LYS A 334 10.47 3.41 -13.54
C LYS A 334 11.42 3.14 -14.70
N LYS A 335 12.55 2.49 -14.44
CA LYS A 335 13.54 2.14 -15.46
C LYS A 335 12.98 1.10 -16.45
N GLU A 336 12.23 0.13 -15.96
CA GLU A 336 11.77 -1.01 -16.76
C GLU A 336 10.43 -0.75 -17.47
N ARG A 337 9.51 -0.03 -16.80
CA ARG A 337 8.10 0.05 -17.19
C ARG A 337 7.56 1.48 -17.35
N LEU A 338 8.28 2.51 -16.88
CA LEU A 338 7.82 3.90 -16.94
C LEU A 338 8.82 4.84 -17.63
N VAL A 339 9.32 4.42 -18.80
CA VAL A 339 10.29 5.19 -19.60
C VAL A 339 9.78 6.59 -19.91
N ASN A 340 8.49 6.73 -20.23
CA ASN A 340 7.84 8.01 -20.54
C ASN A 340 6.79 8.38 -19.48
N CYS A 341 7.24 9.00 -18.39
CA CYS A 341 6.34 9.41 -17.32
C CYS A 341 5.39 10.55 -17.74
N LEU A 342 4.09 10.36 -17.51
CA LEU A 342 3.01 11.31 -17.80
C LEU A 342 2.50 12.07 -16.56
N CYS A 343 3.17 11.98 -15.41
CA CYS A 343 2.75 12.71 -14.22
C CYS A 343 2.84 14.24 -14.42
N GLY A 344 2.02 15.00 -13.69
CA GLY A 344 1.98 16.47 -13.80
C GLY A 344 3.35 17.14 -13.61
N HIS A 345 4.21 16.59 -12.74
CA HIS A 345 5.57 17.09 -12.55
C HIS A 345 6.42 16.96 -13.83
N CYS A 346 6.40 15.81 -14.50
CA CYS A 346 7.18 15.57 -15.71
C CYS A 346 6.62 16.35 -16.90
N LEU A 347 5.29 16.44 -17.03
CA LEU A 347 4.64 17.22 -18.08
C LEU A 347 4.97 18.72 -17.96
N SER A 348 5.04 19.26 -16.74
CA SER A 348 5.38 20.68 -16.52
C SER A 348 6.80 21.05 -16.97
N LYS A 349 7.70 20.08 -17.13
CA LYS A 349 9.09 20.30 -17.57
C LYS A 349 9.29 20.18 -19.07
N LYS A 350 8.33 19.61 -19.80
CA LYS A 350 8.47 19.47 -21.26
C LYS A 350 8.39 20.87 -21.88
N PRO A 351 9.32 21.25 -22.78
CA PRO A 351 9.24 22.53 -23.47
C PRO A 351 7.91 22.59 -24.20
N ARG A 352 7.11 23.62 -23.95
CA ARG A 352 5.90 23.88 -24.73
C ARG A 352 6.36 24.14 -26.17
N LYS A 353 6.06 23.24 -27.10
CA LYS A 353 6.10 23.61 -28.52
C LYS A 353 5.08 24.74 -28.66
N ALA A 354 5.56 25.96 -28.94
CA ALA A 354 4.67 27.08 -29.21
C ALA A 354 3.70 26.67 -30.33
N PRO A 355 2.39 26.92 -30.21
CA PRO A 355 1.49 26.70 -31.32
C PRO A 355 1.96 27.59 -32.48
N ARG A 356 2.16 27.02 -33.67
CA ARG A 356 2.20 27.81 -34.89
C ARG A 356 0.85 28.51 -34.99
N GLN A 357 0.84 29.83 -34.87
CA GLN A 357 -0.35 30.64 -35.14
C GLN A 357 -0.73 30.42 -36.60
N SER A 358 -1.74 29.59 -36.86
CA SER A 358 -2.53 29.69 -38.07
C SER A 358 -3.61 30.73 -37.81
N ASN A 359 -3.47 31.89 -38.44
CA ASN A 359 -4.49 32.93 -38.51
C ASN A 359 -5.80 32.32 -39.06
N GLN A 360 -6.80 32.14 -38.19
CA GLN A 360 -8.20 32.12 -38.59
C GLN A 360 -9.01 32.87 -37.52
N HIS A 361 -9.71 33.92 -37.96
CA HIS A 361 -10.58 34.75 -37.15
C HIS A 361 -11.73 33.92 -36.56
N ALA A 362 -12.00 34.09 -35.27
CA ALA A 362 -13.22 33.63 -34.62
C ALA A 362 -14.23 34.80 -34.55
N PRO A 363 -15.52 34.57 -34.81
CA PRO A 363 -16.55 35.61 -34.70
C PRO A 363 -16.82 35.97 -33.23
N GLN A 364 -17.00 37.26 -32.97
CA GLN A 364 -17.31 37.80 -31.66
C GLN A 364 -18.76 37.50 -31.29
N VAL A 365 -18.97 36.92 -30.11
CA VAL A 365 -20.29 36.82 -29.47
C VAL A 365 -20.29 37.82 -28.30
N ALA A 366 -21.17 38.81 -28.36
CA ALA A 366 -21.36 39.81 -27.34
C ALA A 366 -22.01 39.19 -26.10
N VAL A 367 -21.53 39.57 -24.92
CA VAL A 367 -22.19 39.29 -23.64
C VAL A 367 -22.46 40.65 -22.98
N GLU A 368 -23.73 40.99 -22.82
CA GLU A 368 -24.17 42.19 -22.10
C GLU A 368 -23.90 42.03 -20.60
N GLU A 369 -23.12 42.94 -20.02
CA GLU A 369 -22.97 43.10 -18.58
C GLU A 369 -24.08 44.02 -18.06
N GLN A 370 -24.87 43.54 -17.10
CA GLN A 370 -25.84 44.34 -16.37
C GLN A 370 -25.31 44.60 -14.96
N GLU A 371 -24.78 45.80 -14.75
CA GLU A 371 -24.33 46.30 -13.45
C GLU A 371 -25.52 46.61 -12.53
N ARG A 372 -25.45 46.20 -11.27
CA ARG A 372 -26.23 46.78 -10.17
C ARG A 372 -25.27 47.14 -9.03
N GLY A 373 -25.04 48.44 -8.87
CA GLY A 373 -24.19 49.01 -7.83
C GLY A 373 -24.85 48.95 -6.45
N VAL A 374 -24.03 48.70 -5.43
CA VAL A 374 -24.32 49.06 -4.04
C VAL A 374 -23.06 49.71 -3.47
N ASP A 375 -23.23 50.98 -3.12
CA ASP A 375 -22.26 51.89 -2.53
C ASP A 375 -22.00 51.50 -1.06
N TYR A 376 -20.72 51.45 -0.65
CA TYR A 376 -20.36 51.34 0.77
C TYR A 376 -19.15 52.23 1.06
N GLN A 377 -19.41 53.28 1.84
CA GLN A 377 -18.44 54.28 2.29
C GLN A 377 -17.56 53.75 3.42
N GLU A 378 -16.29 54.16 3.37
CA GLU A 378 -15.21 53.84 4.30
C GLU A 378 -15.17 54.81 5.49
N PRO A 379 -15.01 54.35 6.75
CA PRO A 379 -14.67 55.25 7.86
C PRO A 379 -13.17 55.23 8.19
N GLN A 380 -12.62 56.44 8.30
CA GLN A 380 -11.23 56.74 8.63
C GLN A 380 -10.89 56.57 10.12
N ASN A 381 -9.71 55.96 10.35
CA ASN A 381 -8.67 56.23 11.36
C ASN A 381 -9.01 56.47 12.86
N ALA A 382 -8.36 55.66 13.71
CA ALA A 382 -7.61 56.18 14.86
C ALA A 382 -6.32 55.37 15.09
N ARG A 383 -5.20 56.11 15.14
CA ARG A 383 -3.82 55.68 15.40
C ARG A 383 -3.68 55.03 16.78
N ASN A 384 -2.75 54.08 16.92
CA ASN A 384 -1.61 54.28 17.82
C ASN A 384 -0.42 53.36 17.50
N GLN A 385 0.74 53.96 17.68
CA GLN A 385 2.09 53.54 17.31
C GLN A 385 2.65 52.48 18.26
N ALA A 386 3.48 51.58 17.72
CA ALA A 386 4.80 51.28 18.30
C ALA A 386 5.64 50.53 17.26
N GLU A 387 6.75 51.16 16.89
CA GLU A 387 7.77 50.67 15.97
C GLU A 387 8.55 49.48 16.56
N SER A 388 8.98 48.55 15.71
CA SER A 388 10.42 48.35 15.51
C SER A 388 10.72 47.36 14.38
N ARG A 389 11.52 47.88 13.45
CA ARG A 389 12.19 47.20 12.32
C ARG A 389 12.95 45.94 12.76
N SER A 390 12.75 44.85 12.02
CA SER A 390 13.88 44.01 11.59
C SER A 390 13.54 43.25 10.30
N THR A 391 14.17 43.67 9.23
CA THR A 391 14.24 43.02 7.93
C THR A 391 14.80 41.59 8.05
N ARG A 392 13.99 40.57 7.72
CA ARG A 392 14.51 39.25 7.32
C ARG A 392 13.91 38.83 5.99
N THR A 393 14.78 38.87 4.98
CA THR A 393 14.64 38.26 3.67
C THR A 393 13.98 36.88 3.73
N ARG A 394 12.85 36.73 3.02
CA ARG A 394 12.22 35.43 2.73
C ARG A 394 13.23 34.55 1.98
N LYS A 395 13.89 33.64 2.70
CA LYS A 395 14.59 32.52 2.07
C LYS A 395 13.55 31.66 1.35
N ARG A 396 13.58 31.67 0.01
CA ARG A 396 12.97 30.65 -0.85
C ARG A 396 13.25 29.27 -0.26
N SER A 397 12.18 28.55 0.08
CA SER A 397 12.23 27.13 0.42
C SER A 397 12.81 26.37 -0.77
N LYS A 398 13.97 25.73 -0.57
CA LYS A 398 14.61 24.88 -1.57
C LYS A 398 13.72 23.65 -1.83
N PRO A 399 13.53 23.22 -3.08
CA PRO A 399 12.81 21.98 -3.37
C PRO A 399 13.59 20.79 -2.79
N MET A 400 12.87 19.85 -2.17
CA MET A 400 13.45 18.56 -1.77
C MET A 400 14.08 17.89 -3.00
N ARG A 401 15.38 17.65 -2.93
CA ARG A 401 16.15 16.91 -3.94
C ARG A 401 15.66 15.47 -3.98
N SER A 402 15.55 14.94 -5.20
CA SER A 402 15.53 13.51 -5.48
C SER A 402 16.67 12.80 -4.73
N SER A 403 16.39 11.62 -4.18
CA SER A 403 17.40 10.75 -3.59
C SER A 403 18.53 10.46 -4.60
N PRO A 404 19.81 10.37 -4.15
CA PRO A 404 20.98 10.20 -5.01
C PRO A 404 20.99 8.82 -5.71
N PRO A 405 21.76 8.69 -6.82
CA PRO A 405 21.78 7.49 -7.65
C PRO A 405 22.31 6.26 -6.89
N ILE A 406 21.78 5.10 -7.24
CA ILE A 406 22.37 3.80 -6.92
C ILE A 406 23.75 3.76 -7.61
N GLN A 407 24.81 3.65 -6.81
CA GLN A 407 26.12 3.19 -7.31
C GLN A 407 25.97 1.71 -7.69
N ASN A 408 25.88 1.43 -8.97
CA ASN A 408 26.25 0.13 -9.50
C ASN A 408 27.76 0.17 -9.70
N ASN A 409 28.49 -0.61 -8.91
CA ASN A 409 29.86 -0.99 -9.26
C ASN A 409 29.79 -1.92 -10.48
N GLU A 410 29.93 -1.35 -11.67
CA GLU A 410 30.49 -2.08 -12.80
C GLU A 410 32.01 -2.01 -12.67
N ASP A 411 32.62 -3.13 -12.32
CA ASP A 411 34.04 -3.34 -12.59
C ASP A 411 34.21 -4.66 -13.36
N GLN A 412 34.57 -4.48 -14.63
CA GLN A 412 35.43 -5.34 -15.45
C GLN A 412 34.92 -6.73 -15.87
N LEU A 413 34.17 -6.75 -16.99
CA LEU A 413 34.26 -7.85 -17.95
C LEU A 413 35.35 -7.52 -18.99
N PRO A 414 36.41 -8.32 -19.14
CA PRO A 414 37.41 -8.06 -20.17
C PRO A 414 36.83 -8.35 -21.57
N ARG A 415 37.00 -7.36 -22.44
CA ARG A 415 36.72 -7.44 -23.88
C ARG A 415 37.46 -8.63 -24.50
N LYS A 416 36.74 -9.66 -24.95
CA LYS A 416 37.29 -10.67 -25.85
C LYS A 416 37.63 -10.01 -27.19
N LYS A 417 38.91 -9.81 -27.46
CA LYS A 417 39.43 -9.52 -28.79
C LYS A 417 39.19 -10.73 -29.69
N LYS A 418 38.59 -10.50 -30.86
CA LYS A 418 38.62 -11.43 -32.00
C LYS A 418 40.09 -11.74 -32.33
N ARG A 419 40.42 -13.02 -32.45
CA ARG A 419 41.51 -13.50 -33.31
C ARG A 419 41.07 -14.80 -33.97
N SER A 420 41.01 -14.74 -35.29
CA SER A 420 41.02 -15.84 -36.22
C SER A 420 42.32 -16.61 -36.10
N THR A 421 42.26 -17.95 -36.10
CA THR A 421 43.29 -18.80 -36.73
C THR A 421 42.71 -20.17 -37.02
N ASP A 422 43.00 -20.61 -38.22
CA ASP A 422 42.68 -21.89 -38.85
C ASP A 422 43.32 -23.12 -38.18
N THR A 423 42.64 -24.25 -38.41
CA THR A 423 43.12 -25.62 -38.70
C THR A 423 44.51 -26.11 -38.23
N LEU A 424 44.53 -27.26 -37.53
CA LEU A 424 45.14 -28.55 -37.93
C LEU A 424 45.55 -29.38 -36.69
N ASP A 425 44.86 -30.51 -36.54
CA ASP A 425 45.38 -31.88 -36.43
C ASP A 425 46.67 -32.24 -35.65
N GLN A 426 46.53 -33.42 -35.03
CA GLN A 426 47.51 -34.46 -34.67
C GLN A 426 48.00 -34.60 -33.22
N ASN A 427 47.71 -35.83 -32.75
CA ASN A 427 48.24 -36.63 -31.64
C ASN A 427 47.69 -36.44 -30.23
#